data_AF-A0A2K8PHU2-F1
#
_entry.id   AF-A0A2K8PHU2-F1
#
_cell.length_a   1.000
_cell.length_b   1.000
_cell.length_c   1.000
_cell.angle_alpha   90.00
_cell.angle_beta   90.00
_cell.angle_gamma   90.00
#
_symmetry.space_group_name_H-M   'P 1'
#
loop_
_entity.id
_entity.type
_entity.pdbx_description
1 polymer ?
#
loop_
_entity_poly.entity_id
_entity_poly.type
_entity_poly.pdbx_seq_one_letter_code
_entity_poly.pdbx_strand_id
1 'polypeptide(L)'
;MSTPNTPPPPNQPPSGGFGAPPPVPPAGPQPPVQPPVPPTVPQPQAQPPAGAPAQPGYGYPQPGYGYQQPQQPPQPGYGYPQQPQPGYGYPQQPPTLQAPAQPGPPAGGGGAQRNQLMIIGAALLAVVLIIGGGFWYLSGDEDKGGGTQPTADGGASGSPDGNKPPAPGGGGTEKPPANPKSRTLVNVASPTPPDVVSVDGSWLTDTTYVKSDIAKVVGYNLVDGGKKWEIPLPANVCGATKHISDNKTAILFQEGQATDANKYPQCTQVGVIDLNTGKLVWSATAKSTTGGDKPVAFTEVTLSGQTVAAGGLSGGAAWNLADGKSLWSPKVDGEGCYDLGYAGGEALAVLRKCGRIPNQSLLAQSLDPATGAPKSSYKLSPGIEWAGIISTKPLIVAANVGNTAKNATNVSDLFVVDDAGQLKSHIALSGGNYAPKCPATEVEQCSNMVVGNGKVYMPSYEHQGSASVGRTNEIVSFDLETGKATADRADAGERYTMYPLRMDGPNIIAYKVPPYDGGGRVVSIDGRTMKETLLMQNPAEKTSQRTETSFSLDYSEFRYHNGHLFISRTMARKPYSDKGDPEYLFASFIAN
;
A
#
# COMPACT_ATOMS: atom_id res chain seq x y z
N MET A 1 -19.05 -62.26 -50.12
CA MET A 1 -19.67 -63.57 -49.80
C MET A 1 -19.30 -63.89 -48.35
N SER A 2 -20.20 -64.20 -47.42
CA SER A 2 -21.67 -64.09 -47.43
C SER A 2 -22.21 -64.05 -45.98
N THR A 3 -23.30 -63.31 -45.74
CA THR A 3 -24.29 -63.56 -44.67
C THR A 3 -25.37 -64.54 -45.22
N PRO A 4 -26.45 -64.96 -44.51
CA PRO A 4 -26.91 -64.66 -43.14
C PRO A 4 -27.34 -65.94 -42.35
N ASN A 5 -28.08 -65.80 -41.22
CA ASN A 5 -29.30 -66.61 -40.96
C ASN A 5 -30.17 -66.14 -39.77
N THR A 6 -31.50 -66.24 -39.91
CA THR A 6 -32.63 -65.93 -38.97
C THR A 6 -33.95 -66.52 -39.54
N PRO A 7 -35.13 -66.57 -38.85
CA PRO A 7 -35.49 -66.16 -37.47
C PRO A 7 -35.82 -67.43 -36.59
N PRO A 8 -37.04 -67.85 -36.14
CA PRO A 8 -38.44 -67.37 -36.25
C PRO A 8 -39.16 -66.98 -34.91
N PRO A 9 -40.35 -66.33 -34.95
CA PRO A 9 -41.29 -66.09 -33.82
C PRO A 9 -42.51 -67.09 -33.87
N PRO A 10 -43.70 -66.91 -33.20
CA PRO A 10 -44.17 -65.91 -32.21
C PRO A 10 -44.99 -66.47 -30.99
N ASN A 11 -45.40 -65.60 -30.03
CA ASN A 11 -46.81 -65.49 -29.57
C ASN A 11 -47.09 -64.24 -28.70
N GLN A 12 -48.34 -63.74 -28.70
CA GLN A 12 -48.86 -62.53 -28.02
C GLN A 12 -50.43 -62.52 -28.07
N PRO A 13 -51.17 -61.51 -27.52
CA PRO A 13 -50.80 -60.40 -26.63
C PRO A 13 -51.28 -60.75 -25.19
N PRO A 14 -52.37 -60.24 -24.55
CA PRO A 14 -53.19 -58.99 -24.59
C PRO A 14 -53.03 -58.11 -23.31
N SER A 15 -53.63 -56.92 -23.13
CA SER A 15 -53.99 -55.79 -24.01
C SER A 15 -54.38 -54.54 -23.15
N GLY A 16 -54.22 -53.32 -23.71
CA GLY A 16 -54.69 -52.04 -23.12
C GLY A 16 -53.79 -51.41 -22.03
N GLY A 17 -53.72 -50.08 -21.85
CA GLY A 17 -54.18 -48.99 -22.71
C GLY A 17 -54.76 -47.78 -21.96
N PHE A 18 -54.03 -46.65 -21.92
CA PHE A 18 -54.53 -45.25 -21.85
C PHE A 18 -53.36 -44.29 -22.19
N GLY A 19 -53.66 -43.10 -22.71
CA GLY A 19 -52.67 -42.23 -23.38
C GLY A 19 -51.91 -41.25 -22.49
N ALA A 20 -50.76 -40.78 -22.98
CA ALA A 20 -49.98 -39.69 -22.38
C ALA A 20 -50.62 -38.31 -22.66
N PRO A 21 -50.48 -37.32 -21.76
CA PRO A 21 -50.93 -35.95 -22.01
C PRO A 21 -50.05 -35.24 -23.06
N PRO A 22 -50.60 -34.25 -23.79
CA PRO A 22 -49.84 -33.45 -24.75
C PRO A 22 -48.82 -32.52 -24.06
N PRO A 23 -47.73 -32.15 -24.75
CA PRO A 23 -46.73 -31.23 -24.19
C PRO A 23 -47.30 -29.82 -24.01
N VAL A 24 -47.04 -29.22 -22.85
CA VAL A 24 -47.37 -27.83 -22.54
C VAL A 24 -46.38 -26.90 -23.26
N PRO A 25 -46.82 -25.86 -23.99
CA PRO A 25 -45.91 -24.91 -24.63
C PRO A 25 -45.15 -24.09 -23.57
N PRO A 26 -43.88 -23.71 -23.82
CA PRO A 26 -43.09 -22.93 -22.88
C PRO A 26 -43.71 -21.55 -22.64
N ALA A 27 -43.79 -21.14 -21.37
CA ALA A 27 -44.26 -19.81 -21.01
C ALA A 27 -43.30 -18.73 -21.52
N GLY A 28 -43.85 -17.65 -22.09
CA GLY A 28 -43.08 -16.48 -22.50
C GLY A 28 -42.47 -15.73 -21.29
N PRO A 29 -41.38 -14.97 -21.48
CA PRO A 29 -40.72 -14.25 -20.41
C PRO A 29 -41.64 -13.18 -19.79
N GLN A 30 -41.78 -13.18 -18.47
CA GLN A 30 -42.44 -12.11 -17.75
C GLN A 30 -41.61 -10.82 -17.80
N PRO A 31 -42.23 -9.63 -17.96
CA PRO A 31 -41.51 -8.37 -17.81
C PRO A 31 -41.08 -8.17 -16.34
N PRO A 32 -39.93 -7.49 -16.08
CA PRO A 32 -39.41 -7.33 -14.73
C PRO A 32 -40.31 -6.43 -13.87
N VAL A 33 -40.55 -6.85 -12.63
CA VAL A 33 -41.26 -6.07 -11.63
C VAL A 33 -40.39 -4.90 -11.17
N GLN A 34 -40.92 -3.67 -11.26
CA GLN A 34 -40.23 -2.48 -10.77
C GLN A 34 -40.35 -2.36 -9.24
N PRO A 35 -39.29 -1.97 -8.52
CA PRO A 35 -39.39 -1.65 -7.10
C PRO A 35 -40.23 -0.37 -6.86
N PRO A 36 -40.91 -0.23 -5.72
CA PRO A 36 -41.80 0.90 -5.46
C PRO A 36 -41.04 2.23 -5.34
N VAL A 37 -41.59 3.26 -5.96
CA VAL A 37 -41.04 4.63 -5.96
C VAL A 37 -41.40 5.35 -4.65
N PRO A 38 -40.46 6.03 -3.96
CA PRO A 38 -40.78 6.86 -2.80
C PRO A 38 -41.71 8.04 -3.16
N PRO A 39 -42.62 8.47 -2.26
CA PRO A 39 -43.52 9.58 -2.52
C PRO A 39 -42.75 10.90 -2.70
N THR A 40 -43.10 11.67 -3.73
CA THR A 40 -42.50 12.97 -4.04
C THR A 40 -43.00 14.06 -3.09
N VAL A 41 -42.06 14.80 -2.49
CA VAL A 41 -42.36 15.96 -1.64
C VAL A 41 -42.51 17.21 -2.53
N PRO A 42 -43.55 18.05 -2.39
CA PRO A 42 -43.71 19.25 -3.20
C PRO A 42 -42.57 20.27 -2.98
N GLN A 43 -42.03 20.83 -4.06
CA GLN A 43 -41.07 21.94 -3.98
C GLN A 43 -41.79 23.28 -3.69
N PRO A 44 -41.32 24.08 -2.71
CA PRO A 44 -41.73 25.47 -2.58
C PRO A 44 -41.27 26.32 -3.78
N GLN A 45 -42.08 27.28 -4.22
CA GLN A 45 -41.71 28.23 -5.28
C GLN A 45 -40.66 29.23 -4.77
N ALA A 46 -39.73 29.62 -5.64
CA ALA A 46 -38.77 30.67 -5.34
C ALA A 46 -39.44 32.07 -5.34
N GLN A 47 -39.15 32.87 -4.31
CA GLN A 47 -39.44 34.31 -4.28
C GLN A 47 -38.13 35.12 -4.43
N PRO A 48 -38.19 36.33 -5.03
CA PRO A 48 -37.01 37.19 -5.16
C PRO A 48 -36.59 37.81 -3.81
N PRO A 49 -35.29 38.03 -3.56
CA PRO A 49 -34.82 38.59 -2.30
C PRO A 49 -35.10 40.10 -2.19
N ALA A 50 -35.73 40.52 -1.09
CA ALA A 50 -35.85 41.92 -0.68
C ALA A 50 -34.75 42.27 0.35
N GLY A 51 -34.36 43.56 0.42
CA GLY A 51 -33.23 44.03 1.22
C GLY A 51 -33.47 44.10 2.74
N ALA A 52 -32.38 44.13 3.51
CA ALA A 52 -32.39 44.19 4.97
C ALA A 52 -32.11 45.63 5.51
N PRO A 53 -32.80 46.08 6.60
CA PRO A 53 -32.55 47.34 7.30
C PRO A 53 -31.39 47.25 8.33
N ALA A 54 -31.05 48.35 9.02
CA ALA A 54 -29.75 48.49 9.71
C ALA A 54 -29.77 49.27 11.07
N GLN A 55 -28.64 49.15 11.81
CA GLN A 55 -28.17 49.96 12.97
C GLN A 55 -28.94 49.81 14.31
N PRO A 56 -28.41 50.28 15.49
CA PRO A 56 -27.13 50.95 15.78
C PRO A 56 -26.16 50.17 16.71
N GLY A 57 -24.92 50.60 17.02
CA GLY A 57 -24.13 51.72 16.44
C GLY A 57 -23.24 52.53 17.42
N TYR A 58 -22.18 51.95 18.02
CA TYR A 58 -21.20 52.64 18.92
C TYR A 58 -19.78 52.04 18.80
N GLY A 59 -18.66 52.72 19.15
CA GLY A 59 -18.54 54.14 19.54
C GLY A 59 -17.21 54.61 20.20
N TYR A 60 -16.17 54.93 19.41
CA TYR A 60 -15.11 55.96 19.67
C TYR A 60 -14.01 55.76 20.76
N PRO A 61 -12.87 56.52 20.74
CA PRO A 61 -12.35 57.48 19.73
C PRO A 61 -10.84 57.38 19.31
N GLN A 62 -10.49 57.87 18.10
CA GLN A 62 -9.51 58.95 17.78
C GLN A 62 -9.23 59.04 16.23
N PRO A 63 -8.88 60.22 15.65
CA PRO A 63 -8.85 60.52 14.18
C PRO A 63 -7.50 60.17 13.50
N GLY A 64 -7.25 60.37 12.19
CA GLY A 64 -7.97 60.94 11.02
C GLY A 64 -7.06 60.87 9.76
N TYR A 65 -7.38 61.33 8.53
CA TYR A 65 -8.54 62.05 7.97
C TYR A 65 -9.14 61.25 6.77
N GLY A 66 -9.55 61.69 5.56
CA GLY A 66 -9.36 62.88 4.69
C GLY A 66 -8.72 62.45 3.34
N TYR A 67 -9.19 62.77 2.12
CA TYR A 67 -10.32 63.61 1.65
C TYR A 67 -11.13 62.94 0.48
N GLN A 68 -11.35 63.56 -0.71
CA GLN A 68 -12.32 63.08 -1.73
C GLN A 68 -11.96 63.29 -3.23
N GLN A 69 -12.76 62.66 -4.10
CA GLN A 69 -12.76 62.57 -5.59
C GLN A 69 -13.52 63.75 -6.27
N PRO A 70 -13.48 63.96 -7.62
CA PRO A 70 -14.55 63.48 -8.53
C PRO A 70 -14.12 63.19 -10.02
N GLN A 71 -15.04 63.24 -11.01
CA GLN A 71 -14.99 62.63 -12.37
C GLN A 71 -15.06 63.64 -13.59
N GLN A 72 -15.15 63.10 -14.85
CA GLN A 72 -15.71 63.66 -16.13
C GLN A 72 -14.71 64.10 -17.29
N PRO A 73 -15.10 64.37 -18.59
CA PRO A 73 -14.94 63.39 -19.70
C PRO A 73 -14.20 63.83 -21.04
N PRO A 74 -14.76 63.94 -22.31
CA PRO A 74 -14.23 63.10 -23.45
C PRO A 74 -14.00 63.70 -24.89
N GLN A 75 -13.40 62.90 -25.82
CA GLN A 75 -13.42 62.95 -27.33
C GLN A 75 -12.48 63.97 -28.10
N PRO A 76 -12.38 64.06 -29.48
CA PRO A 76 -11.54 63.20 -30.38
C PRO A 76 -10.76 63.90 -31.57
N GLY A 77 -9.93 63.20 -32.39
CA GLY A 77 -9.39 63.75 -33.69
C GLY A 77 -8.32 62.97 -34.53
N TYR A 78 -8.38 63.05 -35.87
CA TYR A 78 -7.71 62.31 -36.99
C TYR A 78 -6.19 62.60 -37.35
N GLY A 79 -5.51 61.70 -38.12
CA GLY A 79 -4.30 62.01 -38.97
C GLY A 79 -3.44 60.80 -39.49
N TYR A 80 -2.76 60.88 -40.68
CA TYR A 80 -1.94 59.80 -41.34
C TYR A 80 -0.76 60.38 -42.21
N PRO A 81 0.38 59.66 -42.47
CA PRO A 81 0.66 58.98 -43.78
C PRO A 81 1.55 57.68 -43.72
N GLN A 82 2.18 57.19 -44.83
CA GLN A 82 2.55 55.76 -45.06
C GLN A 82 3.88 55.47 -45.87
N GLN A 83 4.40 54.20 -45.80
CA GLN A 83 5.33 53.43 -46.72
C GLN A 83 6.89 53.63 -46.66
N PRO A 84 7.76 52.70 -47.20
CA PRO A 84 7.63 51.26 -47.59
C PRO A 84 8.85 50.25 -47.35
N GLN A 85 8.57 48.93 -47.12
CA GLN A 85 9.39 47.68 -47.44
C GLN A 85 10.84 47.49 -46.83
N PRO A 86 11.55 46.31 -46.92
CA PRO A 86 11.28 44.97 -47.52
C PRO A 86 11.41 43.72 -46.55
N GLY A 87 11.58 42.47 -47.04
CA GLY A 87 11.51 41.19 -46.26
C GLY A 87 12.54 40.05 -46.54
N TYR A 88 12.10 38.76 -46.52
CA TYR A 88 12.83 37.44 -46.38
C TYR A 88 13.09 37.00 -44.91
N GLY A 89 13.18 35.70 -44.51
CA GLY A 89 12.98 34.39 -45.17
C GLY A 89 13.31 33.20 -44.19
N TYR A 90 12.89 31.94 -44.46
CA TYR A 90 13.17 30.75 -43.61
C TYR A 90 13.63 29.52 -44.45
N PRO A 91 14.45 28.58 -43.91
CA PRO A 91 15.16 27.54 -44.68
C PRO A 91 14.38 26.21 -44.89
N GLN A 92 14.83 25.40 -45.86
CA GLN A 92 14.26 24.10 -46.26
C GLN A 92 14.98 22.87 -45.64
N GLN A 93 14.31 21.72 -45.70
CA GLN A 93 14.92 20.37 -45.61
C GLN A 93 14.94 19.67 -46.98
N PRO A 94 15.87 18.74 -47.24
CA PRO A 94 16.08 18.12 -48.55
C PRO A 94 15.05 17.02 -48.91
N PRO A 95 14.86 16.72 -50.22
CA PRO A 95 13.82 15.80 -50.69
C PRO A 95 14.22 14.32 -50.65
N THR A 96 13.26 13.44 -50.32
CA THR A 96 13.37 11.98 -50.47
C THR A 96 12.71 11.50 -51.77
N LEU A 97 13.28 10.45 -52.37
CA LEU A 97 12.83 9.90 -53.66
C LEU A 97 11.47 9.18 -53.60
N GLN A 98 10.81 9.09 -54.76
CA GLN A 98 9.48 8.49 -54.93
C GLN A 98 9.52 6.97 -55.07
N ALA A 99 8.46 6.29 -54.64
CA ALA A 99 8.14 4.91 -54.99
C ALA A 99 6.61 4.79 -55.27
N PRO A 100 6.13 3.80 -56.06
CA PRO A 100 4.79 3.85 -56.68
C PRO A 100 3.61 3.50 -55.74
N ALA A 101 2.40 3.81 -56.20
CA ALA A 101 1.13 3.67 -55.47
C ALA A 101 0.18 2.60 -56.04
N GLN A 102 -1.05 2.55 -55.50
CA GLN A 102 -2.22 1.69 -55.80
C GLN A 102 -2.40 0.44 -54.90
N PRO A 103 -3.65 0.01 -54.58
CA PRO A 103 -4.90 0.78 -54.44
C PRO A 103 -5.70 0.47 -53.13
N GLY A 104 -6.63 1.37 -52.74
CA GLY A 104 -7.76 1.04 -51.83
C GLY A 104 -8.92 0.36 -52.59
N PRO A 105 -10.09 0.02 -51.98
CA PRO A 105 -10.79 0.74 -50.89
C PRO A 105 -11.39 -0.24 -49.83
N PRO A 106 -12.45 0.05 -49.03
CA PRO A 106 -13.11 1.33 -48.71
C PRO A 106 -13.13 1.67 -47.20
N ALA A 107 -13.67 2.85 -46.86
CA ALA A 107 -13.88 3.29 -45.49
C ALA A 107 -15.20 2.75 -44.87
N GLY A 108 -15.19 2.52 -43.55
CA GLY A 108 -16.38 2.29 -42.74
C GLY A 108 -16.15 2.81 -41.32
N GLY A 109 -16.97 3.75 -40.86
CA GLY A 109 -16.79 4.45 -39.59
C GLY A 109 -17.96 4.28 -38.62
N GLY A 110 -17.68 4.49 -37.32
CA GLY A 110 -18.67 4.46 -36.23
C GLY A 110 -18.72 3.13 -35.46
N GLY A 111 -18.73 3.19 -34.12
CA GLY A 111 -18.89 1.98 -33.28
C GLY A 111 -18.20 1.97 -31.91
N ALA A 112 -17.55 3.05 -31.47
CA ALA A 112 -16.75 3.10 -30.24
C ALA A 112 -17.57 3.11 -28.92
N GLN A 113 -18.44 2.12 -28.69
CA GLN A 113 -19.23 2.02 -27.45
C GLN A 113 -19.80 0.62 -27.10
N ARG A 114 -19.22 -0.49 -27.59
CA ARG A 114 -19.80 -1.85 -27.36
C ARG A 114 -18.91 -2.97 -26.82
N ASN A 115 -17.58 -2.80 -26.72
CA ASN A 115 -16.70 -3.88 -26.23
C ASN A 115 -16.58 -3.98 -24.69
N GLN A 116 -17.05 -2.98 -23.94
CA GLN A 116 -16.87 -2.91 -22.48
C GLN A 116 -17.74 -3.91 -21.69
N LEU A 117 -18.70 -4.59 -22.34
CA LEU A 117 -19.57 -5.60 -21.72
C LEU A 117 -19.08 -7.05 -21.88
N MET A 118 -18.16 -7.34 -22.80
CA MET A 118 -17.68 -8.72 -23.02
C MET A 118 -16.51 -9.14 -22.12
N ILE A 119 -15.79 -8.19 -21.52
CA ILE A 119 -14.64 -8.50 -20.64
C ILE A 119 -15.10 -9.07 -19.29
N ILE A 120 -16.26 -8.66 -18.78
CA ILE A 120 -16.83 -9.15 -17.51
C ILE A 120 -17.39 -10.59 -17.65
N GLY A 121 -17.81 -10.99 -18.84
CA GLY A 121 -18.39 -12.33 -19.08
C GLY A 121 -17.39 -13.49 -19.06
N ALA A 122 -16.12 -13.25 -19.39
CA ALA A 122 -15.12 -14.31 -19.52
C ALA A 122 -14.65 -14.88 -18.17
N ALA A 123 -14.57 -14.06 -17.12
CA ALA A 123 -14.08 -14.49 -15.81
C ALA A 123 -15.09 -15.39 -15.06
N LEU A 124 -16.39 -15.21 -15.28
CA LEU A 124 -17.44 -15.96 -14.58
C LEU A 124 -17.63 -17.39 -15.10
N LEU A 125 -17.33 -17.65 -16.39
CA LEU A 125 -17.56 -18.97 -16.99
C LEU A 125 -16.61 -20.05 -16.42
N ALA A 126 -15.40 -19.67 -16.00
CA ALA A 126 -14.44 -20.57 -15.36
C ALA A 126 -14.90 -21.03 -13.96
N VAL A 127 -15.55 -20.14 -13.19
CA VAL A 127 -16.01 -20.43 -11.82
C VAL A 127 -17.19 -21.42 -11.82
N VAL A 128 -18.10 -21.31 -12.80
CA VAL A 128 -19.27 -22.20 -12.92
C VAL A 128 -18.86 -23.66 -13.20
N LEU A 129 -17.76 -23.88 -13.93
CA LEU A 129 -17.28 -25.23 -14.28
C LEU A 129 -16.57 -25.97 -13.12
N ILE A 130 -16.18 -25.27 -12.05
CA ILE A 130 -15.48 -25.87 -10.90
C ILE A 130 -16.47 -26.36 -9.82
N ILE A 131 -17.73 -25.90 -9.85
CA ILE A 131 -18.76 -26.21 -8.84
C ILE A 131 -19.75 -27.30 -9.35
N GLY A 132 -19.64 -27.70 -10.62
CA GLY A 132 -20.54 -28.63 -11.31
C GLY A 132 -20.25 -30.13 -11.15
N GLY A 133 -20.10 -30.64 -9.92
CA GLY A 133 -19.87 -32.08 -9.68
C GLY A 133 -19.95 -32.48 -8.21
N GLY A 134 -21.15 -32.82 -7.74
CA GLY A 134 -21.42 -33.04 -6.31
C GLY A 134 -21.30 -34.49 -5.81
N PHE A 135 -21.32 -34.64 -4.49
CA PHE A 135 -21.64 -35.88 -3.78
C PHE A 135 -22.56 -35.57 -2.58
N TRP A 136 -23.55 -36.42 -2.34
CA TRP A 136 -24.49 -36.36 -1.21
C TRP A 136 -24.98 -37.79 -0.91
N TYR A 137 -25.80 -37.99 0.15
CA TYR A 137 -26.24 -39.32 0.67
C TYR A 137 -25.06 -40.08 1.37
N LEU A 138 -25.10 -40.62 2.61
CA LEU A 138 -26.09 -40.79 3.72
C LEU A 138 -25.28 -40.99 5.05
N SER A 139 -25.81 -41.16 6.29
CA SER A 139 -27.17 -41.20 6.89
C SER A 139 -27.08 -41.00 8.41
N GLY A 140 -28.18 -40.55 9.04
CA GLY A 140 -28.55 -40.87 10.44
C GLY A 140 -27.82 -40.13 11.57
N ASP A 141 -28.46 -39.86 12.72
CA ASP A 141 -29.91 -39.93 12.99
C ASP A 141 -30.28 -38.97 14.16
N GLU A 142 -31.57 -38.68 14.33
CA GLU A 142 -32.06 -37.84 15.46
C GLU A 142 -32.17 -38.63 16.77
N ASP A 143 -31.79 -38.03 17.91
CA ASP A 143 -32.48 -38.37 19.17
C ASP A 143 -32.46 -37.24 20.23
N LYS A 144 -33.30 -37.37 21.25
CA LYS A 144 -33.73 -36.30 22.16
C LYS A 144 -33.15 -36.46 23.57
N GLY A 145 -32.74 -35.37 24.20
CA GLY A 145 -32.38 -35.33 25.62
C GLY A 145 -32.13 -33.89 26.11
N GLY A 146 -32.61 -33.56 27.31
CA GLY A 146 -32.49 -32.21 27.89
C GLY A 146 -31.96 -32.22 29.33
N GLY A 147 -31.60 -31.03 29.81
CA GLY A 147 -30.93 -30.81 31.10
C GLY A 147 -29.39 -30.86 30.97
N THR A 148 -28.61 -30.13 31.75
CA THR A 148 -28.96 -29.15 32.81
C THR A 148 -27.80 -28.15 32.97
N GLN A 149 -28.06 -26.90 33.36
CA GLN A 149 -26.96 -26.03 33.83
C GLN A 149 -26.43 -26.51 35.19
N PRO A 150 -25.12 -26.32 35.43
CA PRO A 150 -24.62 -25.87 36.73
C PRO A 150 -24.28 -24.37 36.70
N THR A 151 -24.39 -23.71 37.85
CA THR A 151 -23.89 -22.35 38.10
C THR A 151 -22.37 -22.32 38.22
N ALA A 152 -21.77 -21.15 37.98
CA ALA A 152 -20.40 -20.88 38.33
C ALA A 152 -20.33 -20.30 39.75
N ASP A 153 -19.42 -20.84 40.58
CA ASP A 153 -18.97 -20.22 41.82
C ASP A 153 -17.45 -20.38 41.95
N GLY A 154 -16.80 -19.42 42.62
CA GLY A 154 -15.35 -19.24 42.56
C GLY A 154 -14.54 -20.01 43.60
N GLY A 155 -13.30 -20.34 43.26
CA GLY A 155 -12.32 -20.90 44.21
C GLY A 155 -10.92 -21.00 43.60
N ALA A 156 -9.97 -20.19 44.09
CA ALA A 156 -8.59 -20.22 43.64
C ALA A 156 -7.70 -21.01 44.62
N SER A 157 -7.09 -22.10 44.13
CA SER A 157 -5.96 -22.78 44.79
C SER A 157 -5.14 -23.51 43.73
N GLY A 158 -3.81 -23.46 43.82
CA GLY A 158 -2.92 -24.02 42.79
C GLY A 158 -2.00 -25.12 43.32
N SER A 159 -1.70 -26.10 42.46
CA SER A 159 -0.55 -27.01 42.53
C SER A 159 -0.26 -27.58 41.13
N PRO A 160 0.96 -28.09 40.85
CA PRO A 160 1.51 -28.07 39.50
C PRO A 160 1.44 -29.41 38.72
N ASP A 161 1.83 -29.29 37.44
CA ASP A 161 2.28 -30.32 36.49
C ASP A 161 1.26 -31.34 35.93
N GLY A 162 1.41 -31.63 34.61
CA GLY A 162 0.74 -32.75 33.94
C GLY A 162 0.11 -32.44 32.58
N ASN A 163 0.89 -32.54 31.49
CA ASN A 163 0.48 -32.74 30.09
C ASN A 163 -0.92 -32.22 29.66
N LYS A 164 -0.95 -30.96 29.20
CA LYS A 164 -1.88 -30.53 28.14
C LYS A 164 -1.06 -30.12 26.91
N PRO A 165 -1.41 -30.52 25.68
CA PRO A 165 -0.73 -30.03 24.48
C PRO A 165 -0.79 -28.48 24.46
N PRO A 166 0.31 -27.79 24.12
CA PRO A 166 0.29 -26.33 24.02
C PRO A 166 -0.73 -25.91 22.95
N ALA A 167 -1.64 -25.01 23.33
CA ALA A 167 -2.60 -24.46 22.38
C ALA A 167 -1.85 -23.70 21.27
N PRO A 168 -2.15 -23.90 19.97
CA PRO A 168 -1.49 -23.19 18.88
C PRO A 168 -1.91 -21.71 18.87
N GLY A 169 -1.13 -20.90 19.58
CA GLY A 169 -1.42 -19.50 19.86
C GLY A 169 -0.68 -18.99 21.09
N GLY A 170 0.66 -18.99 21.05
CA GLY A 170 1.41 -18.07 21.88
C GLY A 170 1.01 -16.65 21.50
N GLY A 171 0.59 -15.84 22.47
CA GLY A 171 0.23 -14.43 22.23
C GLY A 171 1.43 -13.60 21.76
N GLY A 172 1.15 -12.40 21.23
CA GLY A 172 2.17 -11.47 20.74
C GLY A 172 3.29 -11.20 21.74
N THR A 173 4.48 -10.85 21.24
CA THR A 173 5.66 -10.54 22.05
C THR A 173 5.45 -9.30 22.92
N GLU A 174 4.74 -8.29 22.40
CA GLU A 174 4.41 -7.08 23.15
C GLU A 174 3.49 -7.39 24.33
N LYS A 175 3.80 -6.81 25.50
CA LYS A 175 2.99 -6.94 26.71
C LYS A 175 2.40 -5.58 27.09
N PRO A 176 1.15 -5.53 27.59
CA PRO A 176 0.63 -4.31 28.20
C PRO A 176 1.49 -3.97 29.44
N PRO A 177 2.03 -2.74 29.54
CA PRO A 177 2.82 -2.33 30.70
C PRO A 177 1.93 -2.12 31.93
N ALA A 178 2.56 -2.00 33.10
CA ALA A 178 1.85 -1.66 34.33
C ALA A 178 1.25 -0.24 34.29
N ASN A 179 1.90 0.69 33.57
CA ASN A 179 1.38 2.02 33.31
C ASN A 179 1.57 2.39 31.82
N PRO A 180 0.50 2.41 30.99
CA PRO A 180 0.63 2.76 29.57
C PRO A 180 0.94 4.25 29.32
N LYS A 181 0.91 5.14 30.34
CA LYS A 181 1.30 6.54 30.16
C LYS A 181 2.80 6.63 29.91
N SER A 182 3.19 7.11 28.73
CA SER A 182 4.58 7.35 28.39
C SER A 182 5.04 8.76 28.79
N ARG A 183 6.35 8.97 28.70
CA ARG A 183 7.03 10.27 28.65
C ARG A 183 7.83 10.36 27.36
N THR A 184 8.23 11.56 26.95
CA THR A 184 9.33 11.71 25.97
C THR A 184 10.61 11.07 26.53
N LEU A 185 11.33 10.35 25.66
CA LEU A 185 12.65 9.81 25.93
C LEU A 185 13.70 10.81 25.44
N VAL A 186 13.83 10.98 24.11
CA VAL A 186 14.65 12.02 23.46
C VAL A 186 14.02 12.45 22.14
N ASN A 187 14.16 13.72 21.77
CA ASN A 187 13.85 14.19 20.43
C ASN A 187 15.14 14.75 19.80
N VAL A 188 15.53 14.26 18.63
CA VAL A 188 16.75 14.70 17.95
C VAL A 188 16.37 15.69 16.84
N ALA A 189 16.94 16.89 16.88
CA ALA A 189 16.66 17.95 15.91
C ALA A 189 16.92 17.47 14.48
N SER A 190 16.10 17.91 13.52
CA SER A 190 16.33 17.63 12.10
C SER A 190 17.59 18.34 11.64
N PRO A 191 18.50 17.69 10.92
CA PRO A 191 19.57 18.39 10.24
C PRO A 191 18.96 19.31 9.17
N THR A 192 19.64 20.43 8.87
CA THR A 192 19.15 21.49 7.98
C THR A 192 20.06 21.65 6.74
N PRO A 193 20.06 20.68 5.82
CA PRO A 193 20.85 20.77 4.58
C PRO A 193 20.34 21.89 3.66
N PRO A 194 21.18 22.37 2.71
CA PRO A 194 20.78 23.41 1.76
C PRO A 194 19.69 22.93 0.80
N ASP A 195 19.83 21.69 0.31
CA ASP A 195 18.88 20.98 -0.53
C ASP A 195 18.16 19.87 0.27
N VAL A 196 17.09 19.29 -0.27
CA VAL A 196 16.40 18.15 0.37
C VAL A 196 17.24 16.88 0.19
N VAL A 197 17.46 16.13 1.27
CA VAL A 197 18.18 14.85 1.25
C VAL A 197 17.36 13.74 1.92
N SER A 198 17.54 12.51 1.44
CA SER A 198 17.04 11.32 2.15
C SER A 198 17.83 11.10 3.44
N VAL A 199 17.09 10.64 4.45
CA VAL A 199 17.57 10.10 5.72
C VAL A 199 16.81 8.79 5.99
N ASP A 200 16.53 8.02 4.94
CA ASP A 200 15.71 6.81 5.01
C ASP A 200 16.32 5.71 5.88
N GLY A 201 15.44 4.94 6.53
CA GLY A 201 15.83 3.83 7.38
C GLY A 201 15.90 4.19 8.86
N SER A 202 15.03 3.54 9.62
CA SER A 202 15.12 3.41 11.07
C SER A 202 14.80 2.00 11.50
N TRP A 203 15.41 1.58 12.61
CA TRP A 203 15.31 0.23 13.16
C TRP A 203 15.29 0.29 14.68
N LEU A 204 14.65 -0.69 15.31
CA LEU A 204 14.55 -0.78 16.75
C LEU A 204 14.84 -2.24 17.15
N THR A 205 15.90 -2.43 17.94
CA THR A 205 16.22 -3.70 18.59
C THR A 205 15.96 -3.58 20.09
N ASP A 206 16.03 -4.69 20.82
CA ASP A 206 15.88 -4.80 22.28
C ASP A 206 16.74 -3.80 23.08
N THR A 207 17.82 -3.26 22.50
CA THR A 207 18.78 -2.39 23.20
C THR A 207 19.20 -1.11 22.45
N THR A 208 18.76 -0.92 21.21
CA THR A 208 19.21 0.20 20.36
C THR A 208 18.09 0.67 19.43
N TYR A 209 17.81 1.97 19.40
CA TYR A 209 17.15 2.60 18.26
C TYR A 209 18.21 3.12 17.29
N VAL A 210 18.03 2.86 16.00
CA VAL A 210 19.00 3.22 14.95
C VAL A 210 18.31 4.06 13.90
N LYS A 211 18.93 5.16 13.47
CA LYS A 211 18.39 6.08 12.47
C LYS A 211 19.48 6.60 11.53
N SER A 212 19.19 6.62 10.24
CA SER A 212 20.02 7.31 9.23
C SER A 212 19.95 8.83 9.38
N ASP A 213 21.07 9.50 9.14
CA ASP A 213 21.24 10.95 9.20
C ASP A 213 22.20 11.36 8.05
N ILE A 214 22.46 12.64 7.86
CA ILE A 214 23.29 13.15 6.74
C ILE A 214 24.69 12.52 6.81
N ALA A 215 25.04 11.78 5.76
CA ALA A 215 26.29 11.05 5.59
C ALA A 215 26.68 10.12 6.76
N LYS A 216 25.71 9.55 7.51
CA LYS A 216 25.99 8.63 8.62
C LYS A 216 24.76 7.82 9.06
N VAL A 217 24.96 6.82 9.91
CA VAL A 217 23.90 6.15 10.68
C VAL A 217 24.23 6.21 12.16
N VAL A 218 23.24 6.55 13.00
CA VAL A 218 23.43 6.76 14.44
C VAL A 218 22.62 5.76 15.25
N GLY A 219 23.25 5.13 16.24
CA GLY A 219 22.60 4.28 17.23
C GLY A 219 22.41 5.02 18.56
N TYR A 220 21.25 4.85 19.18
CA TYR A 220 20.82 5.50 20.42
C TYR A 220 20.41 4.47 21.47
N ASN A 221 20.76 4.72 22.73
CA ASN A 221 20.36 3.88 23.85
C ASN A 221 18.89 4.09 24.20
N LEU A 222 18.18 3.02 24.57
CA LEU A 222 16.75 3.09 24.90
C LEU A 222 16.46 3.66 26.31
N VAL A 223 17.44 3.65 27.21
CA VAL A 223 17.28 4.09 28.62
C VAL A 223 17.15 5.61 28.74
N ASP A 224 18.01 6.34 28.03
CA ASP A 224 18.19 7.80 28.13
C ASP A 224 18.13 8.53 26.78
N GLY A 225 18.10 7.79 25.66
CA GLY A 225 18.19 8.37 24.31
C GLY A 225 19.60 8.84 23.90
N GLY A 226 20.63 8.57 24.72
CA GLY A 226 22.01 8.99 24.45
C GLY A 226 22.62 8.26 23.24
N LYS A 227 23.49 8.95 22.48
CA LYS A 227 24.20 8.34 21.34
C LYS A 227 25.10 7.19 21.82
N LYS A 228 24.82 5.98 21.34
CA LYS A 228 25.51 4.72 21.65
C LYS A 228 26.70 4.49 20.72
N TRP A 229 26.51 4.75 19.42
CA TRP A 229 27.53 4.61 18.37
C TRP A 229 27.17 5.43 17.13
N GLU A 230 28.10 5.59 16.20
CA GLU A 230 27.91 6.30 14.93
C GLU A 230 28.74 5.64 13.82
N ILE A 231 28.11 5.39 12.66
CA ILE A 231 28.74 4.88 11.44
C ILE A 231 28.84 6.07 10.46
N PRO A 232 30.01 6.68 10.23
CA PRO A 232 30.17 7.64 9.15
C PRO A 232 30.07 6.92 7.79
N LEU A 233 29.39 7.55 6.82
CA LEU A 233 29.26 7.10 5.44
C LEU A 233 29.97 8.10 4.50
N PRO A 234 30.46 7.67 3.32
CA PRO A 234 31.09 8.57 2.36
C PRO A 234 30.08 9.54 1.70
N ALA A 235 28.80 9.17 1.69
CA ALA A 235 27.72 9.90 1.05
C ALA A 235 26.39 9.72 1.82
N ASN A 236 25.35 10.42 1.41
CA ASN A 236 24.02 10.30 2.05
C ASN A 236 23.36 8.96 1.74
N VAL A 237 22.54 8.50 2.67
CA VAL A 237 21.60 7.40 2.44
C VAL A 237 20.57 7.85 1.39
N CYS A 238 20.14 6.93 0.54
CA CYS A 238 19.18 7.18 -0.53
C CYS A 238 18.15 6.03 -0.70
N GLY A 239 18.08 5.14 0.29
CA GLY A 239 17.13 4.04 0.39
C GLY A 239 17.54 3.09 1.52
N ALA A 240 16.59 2.37 2.10
CA ALA A 240 16.86 1.48 3.23
C ALA A 240 15.79 0.39 3.33
N THR A 241 16.16 -0.82 3.76
CA THR A 241 15.16 -1.87 4.03
C THR A 241 14.60 -1.78 5.44
N LYS A 242 13.30 -2.04 5.59
CA LYS A 242 12.63 -2.22 6.89
C LYS A 242 13.00 -3.51 7.62
N HIS A 243 13.57 -4.48 6.89
CA HIS A 243 13.88 -5.82 7.40
C HIS A 243 15.18 -5.88 8.23
N ILE A 244 15.27 -6.88 9.10
CA ILE A 244 16.44 -7.17 9.93
C ILE A 244 16.67 -8.69 9.92
N SER A 245 17.91 -9.14 9.77
CA SER A 245 18.32 -10.53 10.01
C SER A 245 19.70 -10.55 10.65
N ASP A 246 19.94 -11.45 11.61
CA ASP A 246 21.18 -11.56 12.39
C ASP A 246 21.70 -10.21 12.96
N ASN A 247 20.76 -9.37 13.41
CA ASN A 247 20.97 -7.99 13.87
C ASN A 247 21.62 -7.06 12.82
N LYS A 248 21.46 -7.36 11.53
CA LYS A 248 21.95 -6.59 10.40
C LYS A 248 20.79 -6.15 9.50
N THR A 249 21.01 -5.06 8.79
CA THR A 249 20.09 -4.49 7.80
C THR A 249 20.88 -3.85 6.65
N ALA A 250 20.19 -3.59 5.54
CA ALA A 250 20.77 -3.06 4.32
C ALA A 250 20.31 -1.62 4.02
N ILE A 251 21.26 -0.80 3.57
CA ILE A 251 21.06 0.58 3.14
C ILE A 251 21.61 0.77 1.72
N LEU A 252 21.05 1.74 1.00
CA LEU A 252 21.64 2.33 -0.20
C LEU A 252 22.25 3.68 0.16
N PHE A 253 23.41 3.99 -0.42
CA PHE A 253 24.00 5.33 -0.33
C PHE A 253 24.59 5.77 -1.68
N GLN A 254 24.75 7.08 -1.84
CA GLN A 254 25.21 7.68 -3.08
C GLN A 254 26.69 7.36 -3.36
N GLU A 255 27.12 7.46 -4.61
CA GLU A 255 28.53 7.26 -5.02
C GLU A 255 29.53 8.26 -4.40
N GLY A 256 29.02 9.39 -3.90
CA GLY A 256 29.78 10.45 -3.25
C GLY A 256 28.88 11.60 -2.80
N GLN A 257 29.46 12.61 -2.17
CA GLN A 257 28.75 13.85 -1.82
C GLN A 257 28.36 14.65 -3.08
N ALA A 258 27.29 15.45 -2.96
CA ALA A 258 26.92 16.39 -4.01
C ALA A 258 28.00 17.47 -4.18
N THR A 259 28.24 17.89 -5.42
CA THR A 259 29.23 18.90 -5.81
C THR A 259 28.66 19.78 -6.94
N ASP A 260 29.28 20.92 -7.24
CA ASP A 260 28.85 21.75 -8.37
C ASP A 260 28.92 21.02 -9.73
N ALA A 261 29.83 20.05 -9.87
CA ALA A 261 29.97 19.21 -11.06
C ALA A 261 28.97 18.04 -11.11
N ASN A 262 28.54 17.52 -9.95
CA ASN A 262 27.52 16.48 -9.82
C ASN A 262 26.59 16.79 -8.64
N LYS A 263 25.49 17.49 -8.91
CA LYS A 263 24.50 17.89 -7.90
C LYS A 263 23.58 16.76 -7.45
N TYR A 264 23.49 15.69 -8.25
CA TYR A 264 22.59 14.56 -8.02
C TYR A 264 23.36 13.23 -8.14
N PRO A 265 24.35 12.97 -7.25
CA PRO A 265 25.14 11.75 -7.30
C PRO A 265 24.25 10.52 -7.12
N GLN A 266 24.54 9.49 -7.92
CA GLN A 266 23.62 8.37 -8.10
C GLN A 266 23.69 7.39 -6.91
N CYS A 267 22.55 6.78 -6.61
CA CYS A 267 22.37 5.80 -5.55
C CYS A 267 22.91 4.43 -6.00
N THR A 268 24.23 4.22 -5.90
CA THR A 268 24.91 3.06 -6.51
C THR A 268 25.57 2.11 -5.50
N GLN A 269 25.72 2.53 -4.24
CA GLN A 269 26.36 1.73 -3.22
C GLN A 269 25.32 1.03 -2.35
N VAL A 270 25.50 -0.27 -2.14
CA VAL A 270 24.74 -1.08 -1.19
C VAL A 270 25.64 -1.35 0.02
N GLY A 271 25.16 -1.08 1.23
CA GLY A 271 25.90 -1.35 2.47
C GLY A 271 25.08 -2.18 3.44
N VAL A 272 25.74 -3.04 4.22
CA VAL A 272 25.13 -3.72 5.37
C VAL A 272 25.69 -3.14 6.66
N ILE A 273 24.78 -2.75 7.56
CA ILE A 273 25.13 -2.27 8.90
C ILE A 273 24.74 -3.32 9.95
N ASP A 274 25.58 -3.47 10.97
CA ASP A 274 25.31 -4.28 12.16
C ASP A 274 24.78 -3.37 13.30
N LEU A 275 23.53 -3.59 13.68
CA LEU A 275 22.75 -2.75 14.59
C LEU A 275 23.17 -2.89 16.07
N ASN A 276 23.92 -3.95 16.39
CA ASN A 276 24.44 -4.18 17.74
C ASN A 276 25.79 -3.49 17.94
N THR A 277 26.70 -3.63 16.98
CA THR A 277 28.10 -3.17 17.08
C THR A 277 28.34 -1.78 16.48
N GLY A 278 27.40 -1.24 15.71
CA GLY A 278 27.54 0.09 15.10
C GLY A 278 28.62 0.12 14.04
N LYS A 279 28.58 -0.84 13.10
CA LYS A 279 29.58 -0.98 12.02
C LYS A 279 28.91 -1.18 10.67
N LEU A 280 29.46 -0.52 9.65
CA LEU A 280 29.33 -0.98 8.27
C LEU A 280 30.14 -2.28 8.15
N VAL A 281 29.46 -3.39 7.89
CA VAL A 281 30.07 -4.74 7.77
C VAL A 281 30.80 -4.86 6.44
N TRP A 282 30.13 -4.42 5.37
CA TRP A 282 30.65 -4.35 4.02
C TRP A 282 29.86 -3.32 3.20
N SER A 283 30.42 -2.89 2.07
CA SER A 283 29.72 -2.14 1.03
C SER A 283 30.14 -2.60 -0.36
N ALA A 284 29.20 -2.64 -1.30
CA ALA A 284 29.39 -3.14 -2.66
C ALA A 284 28.60 -2.33 -3.70
N THR A 285 28.94 -2.51 -4.97
CA THR A 285 28.23 -1.97 -6.14
C THR A 285 28.03 -3.10 -7.16
N ALA A 286 27.00 -3.00 -8.01
CA ALA A 286 26.87 -3.83 -9.21
C ALA A 286 27.27 -3.04 -10.45
N LYS A 287 27.66 -3.73 -11.53
CA LYS A 287 27.78 -3.17 -12.88
C LYS A 287 26.52 -3.47 -13.68
N SER A 288 26.10 -2.55 -14.54
CA SER A 288 24.94 -2.79 -15.40
C SER A 288 25.24 -3.86 -16.46
N THR A 289 24.33 -4.83 -16.63
CA THR A 289 24.44 -5.87 -17.66
C THR A 289 24.23 -5.35 -19.08
N THR A 290 23.74 -4.11 -19.23
CA THR A 290 23.49 -3.42 -20.52
C THR A 290 24.21 -2.07 -20.65
N GLY A 291 24.55 -1.42 -19.54
CA GLY A 291 25.21 -0.11 -19.50
C GLY A 291 26.75 -0.11 -19.54
N GLY A 292 27.37 -1.28 -19.75
CA GLY A 292 28.83 -1.44 -19.71
C GLY A 292 29.41 -1.36 -18.29
N ASP A 293 30.62 -0.83 -18.15
CA ASP A 293 31.31 -0.74 -16.84
C ASP A 293 30.67 0.22 -15.82
N LYS A 294 29.57 0.90 -16.19
CA LYS A 294 28.86 1.82 -15.28
C LYS A 294 28.19 1.07 -14.12
N PRO A 295 28.22 1.63 -12.89
CA PRO A 295 27.41 1.14 -11.78
C PRO A 295 25.91 1.10 -12.11
N VAL A 296 25.18 0.18 -11.48
CA VAL A 296 23.71 0.23 -11.45
C VAL A 296 23.27 1.32 -10.48
N ALA A 297 22.33 2.16 -10.90
CA ALA A 297 21.59 3.03 -9.99
C ALA A 297 20.38 2.27 -9.42
N PHE A 298 20.35 2.13 -8.11
CA PHE A 298 19.27 1.47 -7.36
C PHE A 298 18.27 2.52 -6.84
N THR A 299 17.03 2.11 -6.65
CA THR A 299 15.97 2.91 -6.02
C THR A 299 15.42 2.26 -4.75
N GLU A 300 15.62 0.95 -4.58
CA GLU A 300 15.28 0.25 -3.33
C GLU A 300 16.21 -0.92 -3.02
N VAL A 301 16.27 -1.27 -1.74
CA VAL A 301 17.00 -2.43 -1.22
C VAL A 301 16.10 -3.21 -0.27
N THR A 302 16.20 -4.53 -0.34
CA THR A 302 15.51 -5.45 0.56
C THR A 302 16.43 -6.55 1.06
N LEU A 303 15.95 -7.30 2.05
CA LEU A 303 16.66 -8.38 2.71
C LEU A 303 15.72 -9.56 2.92
N SER A 304 16.15 -10.77 2.56
CA SER A 304 15.48 -12.02 2.91
C SER A 304 16.50 -13.08 3.30
N GLY A 305 16.40 -13.58 4.54
CA GLY A 305 17.39 -14.47 5.14
C GLY A 305 18.81 -13.91 5.03
N GLN A 306 19.71 -14.66 4.38
CA GLN A 306 21.12 -14.29 4.17
C GLN A 306 21.36 -13.53 2.85
N THR A 307 20.32 -13.02 2.19
CA THR A 307 20.40 -12.31 0.90
C THR A 307 19.99 -10.85 1.05
N VAL A 308 20.85 -9.94 0.60
CA VAL A 308 20.52 -8.53 0.35
C VAL A 308 20.33 -8.38 -1.15
N ALA A 309 19.19 -7.85 -1.59
CA ALA A 309 18.88 -7.60 -3.00
C ALA A 309 18.54 -6.12 -3.21
N ALA A 310 19.13 -5.49 -4.21
CA ALA A 310 18.88 -4.09 -4.58
C ALA A 310 18.43 -3.99 -6.04
N GLY A 311 17.44 -3.14 -6.31
CA GLY A 311 16.83 -2.99 -7.63
C GLY A 311 16.53 -1.53 -7.98
N GLY A 312 16.27 -1.30 -9.26
CA GLY A 312 15.81 -0.02 -9.79
C GLY A 312 15.66 -0.05 -11.30
N LEU A 313 15.33 1.11 -11.89
CA LEU A 313 14.94 1.26 -13.31
C LEU A 313 15.99 0.83 -14.36
N SER A 314 17.20 0.44 -13.96
CA SER A 314 18.29 -0.04 -14.82
C SER A 314 18.81 -1.44 -14.46
N GLY A 315 18.05 -2.20 -13.67
CA GLY A 315 18.36 -3.57 -13.25
C GLY A 315 18.52 -3.72 -11.75
N GLY A 316 19.15 -4.83 -11.33
CA GLY A 316 19.35 -5.14 -9.92
C GLY A 316 20.61 -5.96 -9.68
N ALA A 317 20.80 -6.40 -8.43
CA ALA A 317 21.80 -7.39 -8.02
C ALA A 317 21.52 -7.87 -6.59
N ALA A 318 22.16 -8.98 -6.20
CA ALA A 318 22.13 -9.44 -4.81
C ALA A 318 23.49 -9.95 -4.31
N TRP A 319 23.65 -9.85 -2.99
CA TRP A 319 24.87 -10.19 -2.25
C TRP A 319 24.52 -10.96 -0.97
N ASN A 320 25.48 -11.71 -0.44
CA ASN A 320 25.34 -12.36 0.85
C ASN A 320 25.44 -11.35 2.00
N LEU A 321 24.53 -11.49 2.99
CA LEU A 321 24.40 -10.61 4.14
C LEU A 321 25.68 -10.50 4.99
N ALA A 322 26.47 -11.57 5.10
CA ALA A 322 27.62 -11.64 6.01
C ALA A 322 28.90 -11.04 5.43
N ASP A 323 29.21 -11.29 4.15
CA ASP A 323 30.52 -10.98 3.53
C ASP A 323 30.46 -10.03 2.32
N GLY A 324 29.27 -9.67 1.84
CA GLY A 324 29.11 -8.80 0.67
C GLY A 324 29.50 -9.47 -0.66
N LYS A 325 29.65 -10.79 -0.69
CA LYS A 325 29.92 -11.54 -1.91
C LYS A 325 28.69 -11.51 -2.82
N SER A 326 28.90 -11.11 -4.07
CA SER A 326 27.87 -11.17 -5.12
C SER A 326 27.34 -12.60 -5.27
N LEU A 327 26.01 -12.75 -5.19
CA LEU A 327 25.30 -14.01 -5.37
C LEU A 327 24.82 -14.14 -6.82
N TRP A 328 24.14 -13.10 -7.31
CA TRP A 328 23.56 -13.07 -8.66
C TRP A 328 23.28 -11.64 -9.12
N SER A 329 22.97 -11.49 -10.40
CA SER A 329 22.42 -10.28 -11.00
C SER A 329 21.48 -10.68 -12.15
N PRO A 330 20.32 -10.02 -12.32
CA PRO A 330 19.35 -10.38 -13.33
C PRO A 330 19.93 -10.16 -14.73
N LYS A 331 19.60 -11.09 -15.63
CA LYS A 331 19.91 -10.98 -17.05
C LYS A 331 18.66 -10.47 -17.76
N VAL A 332 18.85 -9.52 -18.68
CA VAL A 332 17.81 -9.23 -19.66
C VAL A 332 17.65 -10.47 -20.55
N ASP A 333 16.45 -11.01 -20.59
CA ASP A 333 16.10 -12.20 -21.36
C ASP A 333 15.60 -11.85 -22.76
N GLY A 334 15.30 -12.87 -23.58
CA GLY A 334 14.85 -12.69 -24.95
C GLY A 334 13.51 -11.95 -25.11
N GLU A 335 12.72 -11.86 -24.03
CA GLU A 335 11.46 -11.11 -24.00
C GLU A 335 11.67 -9.62 -23.62
N GLY A 336 12.91 -9.24 -23.29
CA GLY A 336 13.27 -7.89 -22.86
C GLY A 336 12.79 -7.56 -21.45
N CYS A 337 12.58 -8.56 -20.59
CA CYS A 337 12.23 -8.29 -19.20
C CYS A 337 13.39 -7.64 -18.45
N TYR A 338 13.05 -6.66 -17.62
CA TYR A 338 13.94 -6.09 -16.62
C TYR A 338 13.23 -5.99 -15.27
N ASP A 339 14.03 -6.10 -14.21
CA ASP A 339 13.55 -6.06 -12.84
C ASP A 339 13.30 -4.60 -12.44
N LEU A 340 12.14 -4.30 -11.86
CA LEU A 340 11.81 -2.96 -11.33
C LEU A 340 12.36 -2.79 -9.92
N GLY A 341 12.19 -3.82 -9.09
CA GLY A 341 12.52 -3.81 -7.67
C GLY A 341 12.15 -5.14 -7.00
N TYR A 342 12.62 -5.31 -5.76
CA TYR A 342 12.53 -6.55 -4.98
C TYR A 342 11.80 -6.32 -3.66
N ALA A 343 11.11 -7.34 -3.18
CA ALA A 343 10.53 -7.42 -1.84
C ALA A 343 11.11 -8.61 -1.07
N GLY A 344 11.16 -8.51 0.26
CA GLY A 344 11.90 -9.42 1.14
C GLY A 344 11.11 -9.89 2.36
N GLY A 345 11.79 -10.07 3.49
CA GLY A 345 11.24 -10.71 4.68
C GLY A 345 11.36 -12.23 4.60
N GLU A 346 10.26 -12.96 4.87
CA GLU A 346 10.27 -14.43 4.97
C GLU A 346 10.63 -15.14 3.65
N ALA A 347 10.33 -14.51 2.51
CA ALA A 347 10.79 -14.92 1.19
C ALA A 347 11.31 -13.71 0.39
N LEU A 348 11.96 -13.96 -0.75
CA LEU A 348 12.33 -12.92 -1.70
C LEU A 348 11.37 -12.98 -2.90
N ALA A 349 10.93 -11.83 -3.39
CA ALA A 349 10.14 -11.69 -4.61
C ALA A 349 10.60 -10.49 -5.45
N VAL A 350 10.20 -10.46 -6.72
CA VAL A 350 10.53 -9.40 -7.68
C VAL A 350 9.29 -9.00 -8.49
N LEU A 351 9.20 -7.71 -8.84
CA LEU A 351 8.36 -7.26 -9.96
C LEU A 351 9.24 -6.98 -11.16
N ARG A 352 8.96 -7.67 -12.29
CA ARG A 352 9.65 -7.48 -13.58
C ARG A 352 8.70 -6.85 -14.59
N LYS A 353 9.20 -5.94 -15.42
CA LYS A 353 8.46 -5.35 -16.55
C LYS A 353 9.00 -5.94 -17.86
N CYS A 354 8.12 -6.57 -18.62
CA CYS A 354 8.43 -7.40 -19.78
C CYS A 354 7.79 -6.88 -21.07
N GLY A 355 8.43 -7.15 -22.21
CA GLY A 355 7.96 -6.73 -23.53
C GLY A 355 8.32 -5.30 -23.90
N ARG A 356 7.90 -4.88 -25.09
CA ARG A 356 8.21 -3.57 -25.68
C ARG A 356 7.03 -2.61 -25.58
N ILE A 357 7.31 -1.33 -25.35
CA ILE A 357 6.32 -0.24 -25.38
C ILE A 357 5.57 -0.26 -26.73
N PRO A 358 4.22 -0.10 -26.76
CA PRO A 358 3.31 0.11 -25.62
C PRO A 358 2.84 -1.19 -24.93
N ASN A 359 3.12 -2.35 -25.51
CA ASN A 359 2.58 -3.65 -25.09
C ASN A 359 3.38 -4.32 -23.96
N GLN A 360 3.69 -3.55 -22.90
CA GLN A 360 4.40 -4.09 -21.73
C GLN A 360 3.45 -4.79 -20.76
N SER A 361 3.99 -5.71 -19.97
CA SER A 361 3.25 -6.42 -18.91
C SER A 361 4.14 -6.67 -17.70
N LEU A 362 3.55 -6.71 -16.51
CA LEU A 362 4.25 -7.00 -15.25
C LEU A 362 4.20 -8.50 -14.93
N LEU A 363 5.32 -9.04 -14.43
CA LEU A 363 5.42 -10.34 -13.79
C LEU A 363 5.79 -10.14 -12.32
N ALA A 364 5.03 -10.75 -11.41
CA ALA A 364 5.45 -10.93 -10.02
C ALA A 364 6.00 -12.34 -9.86
N GLN A 365 7.22 -12.47 -9.34
CA GLN A 365 7.89 -13.78 -9.22
C GLN A 365 8.42 -13.99 -7.80
N SER A 366 8.09 -15.13 -7.19
CA SER A 366 8.75 -15.60 -5.98
C SER A 366 10.11 -16.18 -6.36
N LEU A 367 11.18 -15.76 -5.69
CA LEU A 367 12.55 -16.10 -6.03
C LEU A 367 13.16 -17.11 -5.05
N ASP A 368 14.21 -17.78 -5.52
CA ASP A 368 15.23 -18.32 -4.65
C ASP A 368 16.22 -17.22 -4.20
N PRO A 369 16.34 -16.90 -2.89
CA PRO A 369 17.21 -15.81 -2.46
C PRO A 369 18.69 -16.07 -2.79
N ALA A 370 19.17 -17.31 -2.70
CA ALA A 370 20.58 -17.63 -2.90
C ALA A 370 21.02 -17.61 -4.37
N THR A 371 20.11 -17.87 -5.32
CA THR A 371 20.43 -18.03 -6.74
C THR A 371 19.72 -17.06 -7.69
N GLY A 372 18.69 -16.33 -7.22
CA GLY A 372 17.87 -15.43 -8.03
C GLY A 372 16.94 -16.15 -9.01
N ALA A 373 16.85 -17.48 -8.96
CA ALA A 373 16.01 -18.27 -9.85
C ALA A 373 14.52 -18.11 -9.47
N PRO A 374 13.61 -17.91 -10.44
CA PRO A 374 12.18 -17.86 -10.15
C PRO A 374 11.66 -19.25 -9.76
N LYS A 375 10.98 -19.32 -8.61
CA LYS A 375 10.26 -20.50 -8.11
C LYS A 375 8.85 -20.58 -8.67
N SER A 376 8.19 -19.43 -8.78
CA SER A 376 6.88 -19.27 -9.40
C SER A 376 6.75 -17.89 -10.05
N SER A 377 5.77 -17.72 -10.94
CA SER A 377 5.65 -16.50 -11.75
C SER A 377 4.19 -16.20 -12.10
N TYR A 378 3.63 -15.16 -11.47
CA TYR A 378 2.31 -14.63 -11.77
C TYR A 378 2.38 -13.48 -12.79
N LYS A 379 1.58 -13.55 -13.85
CA LYS A 379 1.46 -12.48 -14.85
C LYS A 379 0.26 -11.59 -14.53
N LEU A 380 0.52 -10.31 -14.27
CA LEU A 380 -0.52 -9.33 -14.02
C LEU A 380 -1.32 -9.02 -15.29
N SER A 381 -2.56 -8.55 -15.10
CA SER A 381 -3.45 -8.13 -16.19
C SER A 381 -2.82 -7.03 -17.07
N PRO A 382 -3.04 -7.05 -18.40
CA PRO A 382 -2.57 -5.99 -19.30
C PRO A 382 -3.07 -4.60 -18.90
N GLY A 383 -2.25 -3.57 -19.12
CA GLY A 383 -2.58 -2.17 -18.79
C GLY A 383 -2.29 -1.76 -17.34
N ILE A 384 -1.78 -2.67 -16.49
CA ILE A 384 -1.21 -2.31 -15.19
C ILE A 384 0.24 -1.86 -15.42
N GLU A 385 0.51 -0.55 -15.29
CA GLU A 385 1.84 0.03 -15.49
C GLU A 385 2.78 -0.18 -14.30
N TRP A 386 2.23 -0.12 -13.08
CA TRP A 386 2.97 -0.19 -11.82
C TRP A 386 2.20 -1.00 -10.78
N ALA A 387 2.95 -1.64 -9.88
CA ALA A 387 2.46 -2.44 -8.78
C ALA A 387 3.51 -2.44 -7.65
N GLY A 388 3.08 -2.81 -6.44
CA GLY A 388 3.97 -3.09 -5.31
C GLY A 388 3.70 -4.48 -4.72
N ILE A 389 4.59 -4.96 -3.86
CA ILE A 389 4.44 -6.22 -3.12
C ILE A 389 4.25 -5.90 -1.65
N ILE A 390 3.12 -6.32 -1.07
CA ILE A 390 2.78 -6.06 0.35
C ILE A 390 3.16 -7.23 1.26
N SER A 391 3.43 -8.39 0.67
CA SER A 391 3.86 -9.62 1.35
C SER A 391 4.55 -10.53 0.33
N THR A 392 5.65 -11.17 0.74
CA THR A 392 6.37 -12.17 -0.07
C THR A 392 5.94 -13.61 0.22
N LYS A 393 5.28 -13.86 1.36
CA LYS A 393 4.74 -15.18 1.72
C LYS A 393 3.46 -15.08 2.58
N PRO A 394 2.27 -15.41 2.04
CA PRO A 394 2.01 -15.63 0.61
C PRO A 394 2.38 -14.39 -0.21
N LEU A 395 2.67 -14.57 -1.49
CA LEU A 395 2.96 -13.46 -2.39
C LEU A 395 1.67 -12.66 -2.61
N ILE A 396 1.66 -11.38 -2.24
CA ILE A 396 0.51 -10.49 -2.45
C ILE A 396 0.97 -9.22 -3.16
N VAL A 397 0.39 -8.97 -4.33
CA VAL A 397 0.72 -7.86 -5.22
C VAL A 397 -0.41 -6.83 -5.18
N ALA A 398 -0.08 -5.56 -4.92
CA ALA A 398 -1.00 -4.43 -4.92
C ALA A 398 -0.85 -3.62 -6.21
N ALA A 399 -1.96 -3.20 -6.83
CA ALA A 399 -1.92 -2.42 -8.07
C ALA A 399 -3.10 -1.44 -8.21
N ASN A 400 -2.95 -0.48 -9.13
CA ASN A 400 -3.97 0.48 -9.56
C ASN A 400 -4.57 0.06 -10.92
N VAL A 401 -5.48 -0.91 -10.91
CA VAL A 401 -6.13 -1.43 -12.12
C VAL A 401 -7.05 -0.35 -12.71
N GLY A 402 -6.81 -0.02 -13.99
CA GLY A 402 -7.62 0.94 -14.74
C GLY A 402 -7.60 2.37 -14.17
N ASN A 403 -6.62 2.71 -13.33
CA ASN A 403 -6.56 3.98 -12.58
C ASN A 403 -7.79 4.23 -11.68
N THR A 404 -8.34 3.16 -11.08
CA THR A 404 -9.55 3.23 -10.23
C THR A 404 -9.27 3.46 -8.73
N ALA A 405 -8.02 3.59 -8.32
CA ALA A 405 -7.63 3.90 -6.95
C ALA A 405 -8.20 5.25 -6.46
N LYS A 406 -8.96 5.22 -5.37
CA LYS A 406 -9.47 6.43 -4.69
C LYS A 406 -8.32 7.20 -4.01
N ASN A 407 -8.53 8.49 -3.76
CA ASN A 407 -7.69 9.35 -2.89
C ASN A 407 -6.16 9.26 -3.09
N ALA A 408 -5.70 8.97 -4.31
CA ALA A 408 -4.28 8.76 -4.63
C ALA A 408 -3.56 7.73 -3.72
N THR A 409 -4.24 6.60 -3.43
CA THR A 409 -3.65 5.44 -2.75
C THR A 409 -2.69 4.64 -3.62
N ASN A 410 -2.81 4.75 -4.94
CA ASN A 410 -2.18 3.87 -5.96
C ASN A 410 -2.53 2.38 -5.80
N VAL A 411 -3.58 2.05 -5.05
CA VAL A 411 -4.08 0.69 -4.87
C VAL A 411 -5.59 0.68 -5.03
N SER A 412 -6.06 -0.07 -6.02
CA SER A 412 -7.47 -0.43 -6.24
C SER A 412 -7.73 -1.91 -5.99
N ASP A 413 -6.70 -2.75 -6.10
CA ASP A 413 -6.82 -4.22 -6.11
C ASP A 413 -5.58 -4.88 -5.47
N LEU A 414 -5.81 -6.01 -4.77
CA LEU A 414 -4.75 -6.91 -4.32
C LEU A 414 -4.93 -8.29 -4.97
N PHE A 415 -3.82 -8.88 -5.44
CA PHE A 415 -3.76 -10.21 -6.04
C PHE A 415 -2.99 -11.13 -5.09
N VAL A 416 -3.66 -12.11 -4.51
CA VAL A 416 -3.04 -13.15 -3.68
C VAL A 416 -2.60 -14.29 -4.60
N VAL A 417 -1.31 -14.58 -4.60
CA VAL A 417 -0.66 -15.57 -5.48
C VAL A 417 -0.25 -16.78 -4.65
N ASP A 418 -0.48 -17.98 -5.16
CA ASP A 418 -0.06 -19.23 -4.52
C ASP A 418 1.41 -19.60 -4.83
N ASP A 419 1.91 -20.66 -4.18
CA ASP A 419 3.27 -21.16 -4.37
C ASP A 419 3.52 -21.70 -5.80
N ALA A 420 2.46 -21.97 -6.59
CA ALA A 420 2.56 -22.36 -7.99
C ALA A 420 2.55 -21.15 -8.96
N GLY A 421 2.31 -19.93 -8.45
CA GLY A 421 2.25 -18.69 -9.25
C GLY A 421 0.88 -18.40 -9.85
N GLN A 422 -0.17 -19.09 -9.40
CA GLN A 422 -1.55 -18.87 -9.85
C GLN A 422 -2.26 -17.84 -8.97
N LEU A 423 -3.28 -17.18 -9.50
CA LEU A 423 -4.14 -16.28 -8.73
C LEU A 423 -5.03 -17.11 -7.80
N LYS A 424 -4.69 -17.09 -6.51
CA LYS A 424 -5.46 -17.77 -5.47
C LYS A 424 -6.75 -17.02 -5.13
N SER A 425 -6.63 -15.71 -4.90
CA SER A 425 -7.77 -14.83 -4.64
C SER A 425 -7.47 -13.39 -5.06
N HIS A 426 -8.54 -12.62 -5.27
CA HIS A 426 -8.48 -11.23 -5.72
C HIS A 426 -9.35 -10.38 -4.81
N ILE A 427 -8.79 -9.29 -4.28
CA ILE A 427 -9.45 -8.37 -3.36
C ILE A 427 -9.64 -7.03 -4.08
N ALA A 428 -10.86 -6.72 -4.48
CA ALA A 428 -11.22 -5.44 -5.11
C ALA A 428 -11.55 -4.38 -4.05
N LEU A 429 -10.69 -3.36 -3.91
CA LEU A 429 -10.82 -2.27 -2.93
C LEU A 429 -11.52 -1.03 -3.50
N SER A 430 -11.48 -0.83 -4.82
CA SER A 430 -12.06 0.32 -5.53
C SER A 430 -13.55 0.57 -5.23
N GLY A 431 -14.33 -0.48 -4.96
CA GLY A 431 -15.73 -0.36 -4.56
C GLY A 431 -15.93 0.29 -3.19
N GLY A 432 -15.09 -0.02 -2.20
CA GLY A 432 -15.29 0.35 -0.79
C GLY A 432 -14.49 1.56 -0.31
N ASN A 433 -14.44 1.74 1.00
CA ASN A 433 -13.85 2.92 1.66
C ASN A 433 -12.61 2.53 2.47
N TYR A 434 -11.55 2.10 1.78
CA TYR A 434 -10.32 1.59 2.38
C TYR A 434 -9.14 2.49 2.01
N ALA A 435 -8.18 2.65 2.93
CA ALA A 435 -7.02 3.53 2.79
C ALA A 435 -5.66 2.79 2.78
N PRO A 436 -5.46 1.75 1.93
CA PRO A 436 -4.13 1.23 1.65
C PRO A 436 -3.26 2.33 1.01
N LYS A 437 -1.94 2.15 0.95
CA LYS A 437 -1.06 3.07 0.22
C LYS A 437 0.09 2.32 -0.44
N CYS A 438 0.39 2.68 -1.68
CA CYS A 438 1.69 2.42 -2.31
C CYS A 438 2.21 3.72 -2.93
N PRO A 439 3.54 3.91 -3.04
CA PRO A 439 4.11 4.95 -3.88
C PRO A 439 3.91 4.61 -5.37
N ALA A 440 4.50 5.41 -6.27
CA ALA A 440 4.23 5.29 -7.70
C ALA A 440 5.07 4.19 -8.40
N THR A 441 6.25 3.85 -7.88
CA THR A 441 7.27 3.10 -8.61
C THR A 441 7.99 2.02 -7.82
N GLU A 442 8.04 2.16 -6.49
CA GLU A 442 8.86 1.40 -5.55
C GLU A 442 8.11 0.15 -5.05
N VAL A 443 8.75 -1.01 -5.16
CA VAL A 443 8.10 -2.33 -5.02
C VAL A 443 7.75 -2.66 -3.57
N GLU A 444 8.62 -2.41 -2.60
CA GLU A 444 8.38 -2.84 -1.20
C GLU A 444 7.96 -1.70 -0.23
N GLN A 445 7.68 -0.51 -0.76
CA GLN A 445 7.40 0.69 0.04
C GLN A 445 5.90 0.96 0.27
N CYS A 446 5.04 -0.01 0.01
CA CYS A 446 3.62 0.08 0.38
C CYS A 446 3.42 0.13 1.91
N SER A 447 2.45 0.93 2.35
CA SER A 447 2.09 1.18 3.75
C SER A 447 0.58 1.04 4.00
N ASN A 448 0.17 1.25 5.25
CA ASN A 448 -1.21 1.07 5.74
C ASN A 448 -1.80 -0.34 5.54
N MET A 449 -0.97 -1.35 5.24
CA MET A 449 -1.39 -2.74 5.05
C MET A 449 -0.47 -3.66 5.84
N VAL A 450 -1.06 -4.58 6.61
CA VAL A 450 -0.34 -5.61 7.37
C VAL A 450 -0.96 -6.97 7.05
N VAL A 451 -0.11 -7.97 6.81
CA VAL A 451 -0.50 -9.32 6.38
C VAL A 451 -0.19 -10.32 7.50
N GLY A 452 -1.15 -11.18 7.84
CA GLY A 452 -1.01 -12.17 8.92
C GLY A 452 -2.31 -12.92 9.19
N ASN A 453 -2.26 -14.04 9.92
CA ASN A 453 -3.44 -14.87 10.25
C ASN A 453 -4.29 -15.35 9.06
N GLY A 454 -3.73 -15.41 7.84
CA GLY A 454 -4.51 -15.69 6.61
C GLY A 454 -5.35 -14.51 6.12
N LYS A 455 -5.09 -13.30 6.62
CA LYS A 455 -5.81 -12.06 6.30
C LYS A 455 -4.85 -10.93 5.89
N VAL A 456 -5.37 -9.90 5.24
CA VAL A 456 -4.75 -8.57 5.15
C VAL A 456 -5.59 -7.56 5.91
N TYR A 457 -4.95 -6.78 6.78
CA TYR A 457 -5.55 -5.76 7.63
C TYR A 457 -5.15 -4.37 7.13
N MET A 458 -6.11 -3.45 7.03
CA MET A 458 -5.89 -2.08 6.56
C MET A 458 -6.90 -1.10 7.17
N PRO A 459 -6.60 0.21 7.23
CA PRO A 459 -7.54 1.21 7.71
C PRO A 459 -8.65 1.46 6.69
N SER A 460 -9.85 1.79 7.17
CA SER A 460 -10.87 2.48 6.40
C SER A 460 -10.47 3.94 6.15
N TYR A 461 -11.12 4.60 5.18
CA TYR A 461 -11.06 6.06 5.09
C TYR A 461 -11.74 6.69 6.31
N GLU A 462 -11.11 7.74 6.82
CA GLU A 462 -11.66 8.55 7.90
C GLU A 462 -13.07 9.07 7.59
N HIS A 463 -13.96 8.97 8.58
CA HIS A 463 -15.31 9.52 8.57
C HIS A 463 -15.57 10.37 9.81
N GLN A 464 -16.75 10.98 9.89
CA GLN A 464 -17.18 11.72 11.07
C GLN A 464 -17.51 10.75 12.21
N GLY A 465 -17.02 11.03 13.43
CA GLY A 465 -17.41 10.30 14.64
C GLY A 465 -18.75 10.78 15.21
N SER A 466 -19.18 10.21 16.32
CA SER A 466 -20.35 10.70 17.07
C SER A 466 -20.06 11.99 17.84
N ALA A 467 -18.80 12.31 18.10
CA ALA A 467 -18.39 13.61 18.62
C ALA A 467 -18.64 14.74 17.61
N SER A 468 -18.98 15.93 18.12
CA SER A 468 -19.26 17.13 17.30
C SER A 468 -18.03 17.69 16.56
N VAL A 469 -16.82 17.35 16.99
CA VAL A 469 -15.55 17.74 16.34
C VAL A 469 -14.54 16.61 16.44
N GLY A 470 -14.12 16.10 15.29
CA GLY A 470 -13.08 15.07 15.15
C GLY A 470 -13.50 13.97 14.17
N ARG A 471 -12.50 13.31 13.58
CA ARG A 471 -12.68 12.18 12.65
C ARG A 471 -12.31 10.88 13.36
N THR A 472 -12.81 9.76 12.83
CA THR A 472 -12.45 8.40 13.24
C THR A 472 -12.38 7.50 12.02
N ASN A 473 -11.75 6.34 12.15
CA ASN A 473 -11.77 5.26 11.18
C ASN A 473 -11.76 3.91 11.92
N GLU A 474 -11.59 2.82 11.18
CA GLU A 474 -11.48 1.46 11.71
C GLU A 474 -10.32 0.73 11.04
N ILE A 475 -9.72 -0.25 11.72
CA ILE A 475 -8.97 -1.31 11.02
C ILE A 475 -9.96 -2.43 10.67
N VAL A 476 -10.02 -2.77 9.39
CA VAL A 476 -10.83 -3.85 8.80
C VAL A 476 -9.92 -4.89 8.15
N SER A 477 -10.46 -6.05 7.77
CA SER A 477 -9.67 -7.10 7.10
C SER A 477 -10.36 -7.80 5.93
N PHE A 478 -9.53 -8.42 5.09
CA PHE A 478 -9.94 -9.29 4.00
C PHE A 478 -9.26 -10.65 4.16
N ASP A 479 -10.03 -11.71 3.90
CA ASP A 479 -9.57 -13.09 3.92
C ASP A 479 -8.80 -13.43 2.63
N LEU A 480 -7.60 -14.01 2.77
CA LEU A 480 -6.70 -14.28 1.64
C LEU A 480 -7.05 -15.55 0.86
N GLU A 481 -7.90 -16.42 1.41
CA GLU A 481 -8.39 -17.62 0.72
C GLU A 481 -9.48 -17.26 -0.29
N THR A 482 -10.42 -16.39 0.10
CA THR A 482 -11.63 -16.06 -0.66
C THR A 482 -11.64 -14.68 -1.30
N GLY A 483 -10.71 -13.80 -0.92
CA GLY A 483 -10.63 -12.40 -1.37
C GLY A 483 -11.71 -11.48 -0.77
N LYS A 484 -12.50 -11.98 0.19
CA LYS A 484 -13.69 -11.28 0.72
C LYS A 484 -13.35 -10.45 1.96
N ALA A 485 -14.03 -9.32 2.12
CA ALA A 485 -14.06 -8.59 3.37
C ALA A 485 -14.65 -9.49 4.48
N THR A 486 -14.08 -9.45 5.67
CA THR A 486 -14.56 -10.21 6.83
C THR A 486 -15.49 -9.35 7.70
N ALA A 487 -15.90 -9.89 8.85
CA ALA A 487 -16.59 -9.12 9.90
C ALA A 487 -15.59 -8.45 10.88
N ASP A 488 -14.27 -8.57 10.67
CA ASP A 488 -13.25 -7.96 11.53
C ASP A 488 -13.36 -6.43 11.49
N ARG A 489 -13.48 -5.82 12.67
CA ARG A 489 -13.50 -4.36 12.86
C ARG A 489 -12.85 -4.01 14.21
N ALA A 490 -11.85 -3.14 14.18
CA ALA A 490 -11.33 -2.47 15.38
C ALA A 490 -11.48 -0.95 15.22
N ASP A 491 -12.36 -0.36 16.00
CA ASP A 491 -12.68 1.08 15.95
C ASP A 491 -11.54 1.93 16.53
N ALA A 492 -11.07 2.94 15.78
CA ALA A 492 -10.12 3.92 16.31
C ALA A 492 -10.70 4.68 17.51
N GLY A 493 -12.03 4.86 17.53
CA GLY A 493 -12.77 5.49 18.61
C GLY A 493 -12.76 7.00 18.51
N GLU A 494 -13.64 7.65 19.27
CA GLU A 494 -13.95 9.07 19.08
C GLU A 494 -12.71 9.96 19.07
N ARG A 495 -12.56 10.69 17.95
CA ARG A 495 -11.54 11.71 17.70
C ARG A 495 -10.11 11.18 17.51
N TYR A 496 -9.92 9.86 17.36
CA TYR A 496 -8.65 9.22 16.97
C TYR A 496 -8.81 8.56 15.60
N THR A 497 -7.74 8.53 14.80
CA THR A 497 -7.65 7.67 13.60
C THR A 497 -6.48 6.69 13.76
N MET A 498 -6.58 5.50 13.19
CA MET A 498 -5.72 4.35 13.52
C MET A 498 -5.18 3.65 12.28
N TYR A 499 -3.91 3.22 12.36
CA TYR A 499 -3.13 2.66 11.26
C TYR A 499 -2.33 1.44 11.74
N PRO A 500 -2.35 0.30 11.02
CA PRO A 500 -1.59 -0.89 11.40
C PRO A 500 -0.11 -0.71 11.07
N LEU A 501 0.78 -1.05 12.02
CA LEU A 501 2.23 -0.94 11.88
C LEU A 501 2.90 -2.26 11.50
N ARG A 502 2.54 -3.35 12.20
CA ARG A 502 3.07 -4.71 11.98
C ARG A 502 2.21 -5.78 12.65
N MET A 503 2.45 -7.04 12.29
CA MET A 503 2.03 -8.17 13.13
C MET A 503 2.92 -8.28 14.38
N ASP A 504 2.38 -8.94 15.40
CA ASP A 504 3.06 -9.39 16.60
C ASP A 504 2.50 -10.76 17.00
N GLY A 505 3.09 -11.82 16.45
CA GLY A 505 2.47 -13.16 16.48
C GLY A 505 1.06 -13.11 15.87
N PRO A 506 0.00 -13.51 16.60
CA PRO A 506 -1.38 -13.42 16.11
C PRO A 506 -2.00 -12.01 16.20
N ASN A 507 -1.31 -11.03 16.82
CA ASN A 507 -1.86 -9.69 17.08
C ASN A 507 -1.39 -8.68 16.02
N ILE A 508 -2.08 -7.55 15.93
CA ILE A 508 -1.69 -6.39 15.11
C ILE A 508 -1.25 -5.27 16.05
N ILE A 509 -0.06 -4.73 15.86
CA ILE A 509 0.36 -3.48 16.53
C ILE A 509 -0.11 -2.32 15.66
N ALA A 510 -0.89 -1.41 16.24
CA ALA A 510 -1.43 -0.24 15.54
C ALA A 510 -1.15 1.06 16.32
N TYR A 511 -0.91 2.14 15.58
CA TYR A 511 -0.77 3.49 16.13
C TYR A 511 -2.06 4.29 15.91
N LYS A 512 -2.47 5.04 16.93
CA LYS A 512 -3.67 5.89 16.91
C LYS A 512 -3.25 7.35 17.01
N VAL A 513 -3.50 8.11 15.93
CA VAL A 513 -3.19 9.54 15.76
C VAL A 513 -3.97 10.36 16.80
N PRO A 514 -3.33 11.30 17.52
CA PRO A 514 -3.99 12.09 18.54
C PRO A 514 -4.95 13.15 18.01
N PRO A 515 -6.02 13.48 18.77
CA PRO A 515 -6.71 14.76 18.64
C PRO A 515 -5.84 15.93 19.16
N TYR A 516 -6.29 17.17 18.97
CA TYR A 516 -5.55 18.39 19.37
C TYR A 516 -5.29 18.54 20.89
N ASP A 517 -6.02 17.77 21.70
CA ASP A 517 -6.08 17.76 23.17
C ASP A 517 -5.69 16.39 23.77
N GLY A 518 -5.09 15.50 22.97
CA GLY A 518 -4.58 14.18 23.38
C GLY A 518 -3.16 13.94 22.89
N GLY A 519 -2.50 12.92 23.43
CA GLY A 519 -1.29 12.34 22.82
C GLY A 519 -1.63 11.02 22.12
N GLY A 520 -0.79 10.59 21.18
CA GLY A 520 -1.01 9.39 20.37
C GLY A 520 -1.00 8.12 21.22
N ARG A 521 -1.45 7.01 20.61
CA ARG A 521 -1.52 5.72 21.31
C ARG A 521 -0.89 4.61 20.47
N VAL A 522 -0.37 3.59 21.15
CA VAL A 522 -0.08 2.29 20.54
C VAL A 522 -0.97 1.26 21.19
N VAL A 523 -1.61 0.42 20.38
CA VAL A 523 -2.48 -0.68 20.80
C VAL A 523 -2.03 -1.99 20.18
N SER A 524 -2.21 -3.09 20.92
CA SER A 524 -2.25 -4.44 20.37
C SER A 524 -3.71 -4.80 20.11
N ILE A 525 -4.03 -5.18 18.88
CA ILE A 525 -5.34 -5.68 18.47
C ILE A 525 -5.23 -7.20 18.36
N ASP A 526 -6.06 -7.94 19.09
CA ASP A 526 -6.12 -9.41 18.95
C ASP A 526 -6.69 -9.79 17.58
N GLY A 527 -5.92 -10.48 16.73
CA GLY A 527 -6.28 -10.72 15.33
C GLY A 527 -7.41 -11.73 15.08
N ARG A 528 -8.02 -12.27 16.15
CA ARG A 528 -9.17 -13.20 16.11
C ARG A 528 -10.47 -12.56 16.61
N THR A 529 -10.38 -11.64 17.56
CA THR A 529 -11.52 -10.99 18.23
C THR A 529 -11.60 -9.49 17.97
N MET A 530 -10.58 -8.91 17.32
CA MET A 530 -10.39 -7.47 17.06
C MET A 530 -10.42 -6.58 18.31
N LYS A 531 -10.27 -7.17 19.50
CA LYS A 531 -10.23 -6.43 20.76
C LYS A 531 -8.90 -5.69 20.91
N GLU A 532 -8.98 -4.38 21.17
CA GLU A 532 -7.81 -3.56 21.53
C GLU A 532 -7.32 -3.82 22.95
N THR A 533 -6.00 -3.71 23.12
CA THR A 533 -5.30 -3.59 24.40
C THR A 533 -4.33 -2.41 24.30
N LEU A 534 -4.47 -1.44 25.21
CA LEU A 534 -3.60 -0.26 25.24
C LEU A 534 -2.18 -0.65 25.68
N LEU A 535 -1.18 -0.34 24.87
CA LEU A 535 0.23 -0.54 25.18
C LEU A 535 0.91 0.80 25.57
N MET A 536 0.56 1.89 24.89
CA MET A 536 1.14 3.21 25.11
C MET A 536 0.12 4.32 24.90
N GLN A 537 0.20 5.37 25.72
CA GLN A 537 -0.51 6.64 25.65
C GLN A 537 0.51 7.77 25.84
N ASN A 538 0.75 8.55 24.79
CA ASN A 538 1.71 9.65 24.79
C ASN A 538 1.16 10.90 25.50
N PRO A 539 2.03 11.85 25.90
CA PRO A 539 1.61 13.05 26.64
C PRO A 539 0.72 13.96 25.79
N ALA A 540 -0.41 14.37 26.36
CA ALA A 540 -1.32 15.39 25.80
C ALA A 540 -0.83 16.84 26.02
N GLU A 541 0.41 17.01 26.48
CA GLU A 541 1.07 18.31 26.63
C GLU A 541 1.35 18.88 25.23
N LYS A 542 1.13 20.19 25.02
CA LYS A 542 1.10 20.79 23.68
C LYS A 542 2.43 20.71 22.93
N THR A 543 3.58 20.80 23.60
CA THR A 543 4.90 20.66 22.97
C THR A 543 5.15 19.21 22.55
N SER A 544 4.81 18.22 23.38
CA SER A 544 4.83 16.80 23.01
C SER A 544 3.87 16.49 21.86
N GLN A 545 2.62 16.94 21.94
CA GLN A 545 1.56 16.71 20.95
C GLN A 545 1.90 17.33 19.59
N ARG A 546 2.43 18.57 19.55
CA ARG A 546 2.91 19.21 18.33
C ARG A 546 4.12 18.49 17.73
N THR A 547 5.04 18.03 18.58
CA THR A 547 6.20 17.26 18.13
C THR A 547 5.75 15.96 17.46
N GLU A 548 4.87 15.20 18.12
CA GLU A 548 4.28 13.96 17.62
C GLU A 548 3.51 14.16 16.30
N THR A 549 2.68 15.21 16.22
CA THR A 549 1.89 15.53 15.02
C THR A 549 2.66 16.26 13.91
N SER A 550 3.95 16.58 14.12
CA SER A 550 4.83 17.11 13.06
C SER A 550 5.29 16.03 12.06
N PHE A 551 5.01 14.76 12.33
CA PHE A 551 5.32 13.61 11.49
C PHE A 551 4.07 13.14 10.74
N SER A 552 4.15 13.03 9.41
CA SER A 552 3.05 12.52 8.58
C SER A 552 3.22 11.02 8.35
N LEU A 553 2.14 10.25 8.51
CA LEU A 553 2.12 8.80 8.30
C LEU A 553 2.64 8.36 6.92
N ASP A 554 2.33 9.13 5.87
CA ASP A 554 2.78 8.86 4.49
C ASP A 554 4.29 9.12 4.28
N TYR A 555 4.97 9.81 5.21
CA TYR A 555 6.35 10.29 5.08
C TYR A 555 7.15 10.15 6.38
N SER A 556 6.80 9.20 7.25
CA SER A 556 7.51 8.96 8.51
C SER A 556 7.47 7.50 8.91
N GLU A 557 8.60 7.00 9.39
CA GLU A 557 8.76 5.65 9.88
C GLU A 557 8.36 5.58 11.35
N PHE A 558 7.44 4.68 11.67
CA PHE A 558 7.04 4.35 13.03
C PHE A 558 7.72 3.04 13.45
N ARG A 559 8.32 3.02 14.64
CA ARG A 559 8.94 1.84 15.25
C ARG A 559 8.47 1.71 16.69
N TYR A 560 7.75 0.62 16.98
CA TYR A 560 7.30 0.30 18.33
C TYR A 560 7.79 -1.09 18.77
N HIS A 561 8.38 -1.16 19.95
CA HIS A 561 8.76 -2.39 20.63
C HIS A 561 8.98 -2.16 22.14
N ASN A 562 8.54 -3.11 22.98
CA ASN A 562 8.84 -3.16 24.43
C ASN A 562 8.64 -1.81 25.15
N GLY A 563 7.48 -1.17 24.95
CA GLY A 563 7.15 0.09 25.61
C GLY A 563 7.90 1.33 25.06
N HIS A 564 8.60 1.22 23.94
CA HIS A 564 9.27 2.34 23.27
C HIS A 564 8.62 2.61 21.91
N LEU A 565 8.29 3.87 21.62
CA LEU A 565 7.85 4.36 20.31
C LEU A 565 8.87 5.37 19.78
N PHE A 566 9.31 5.19 18.54
CA PHE A 566 10.06 6.17 17.77
C PHE A 566 9.27 6.51 16.51
N ILE A 567 9.21 7.81 16.20
CA ILE A 567 8.60 8.34 14.98
C ILE A 567 9.67 9.20 14.28
N SER A 568 10.01 8.88 13.03
CA SER A 568 11.16 9.50 12.36
C SER A 568 10.90 9.82 10.89
N ARG A 569 11.54 10.88 10.38
CA ARG A 569 11.38 11.33 8.99
C ARG A 569 12.15 10.46 8.01
N THR A 570 11.66 10.39 6.78
CA THR A 570 12.39 9.85 5.62
C THR A 570 13.27 10.91 4.93
N MET A 571 12.92 12.19 5.08
CA MET A 571 13.58 13.32 4.42
C MET A 571 14.01 14.43 5.39
N ALA A 572 15.18 15.03 5.14
CA ALA A 572 15.69 16.22 5.82
C ALA A 572 15.84 17.39 4.85
N ARG A 573 15.66 18.62 5.35
CA ARG A 573 15.65 19.88 4.58
C ARG A 573 15.88 21.08 5.49
N LYS A 574 16.20 22.25 4.92
CA LYS A 574 16.04 23.52 5.65
C LYS A 574 14.55 23.73 6.02
N PRO A 575 14.21 24.20 7.24
CA PRO A 575 12.85 24.58 7.61
C PRO A 575 12.26 25.65 6.69
N TYR A 576 10.93 25.63 6.51
CA TYR A 576 10.23 26.62 5.67
C TYR A 576 10.21 28.03 6.28
N SER A 577 10.38 28.14 7.61
CA SER A 577 10.42 29.41 8.34
C SER A 577 11.24 29.26 9.60
N ASP A 578 12.16 30.20 9.84
CA ASP A 578 12.98 30.26 11.07
C ASP A 578 12.15 30.65 12.32
N LYS A 579 10.82 30.78 12.19
CA LYS A 579 9.84 31.03 13.26
C LYS A 579 8.86 29.86 13.49
N GLY A 580 9.09 28.70 12.88
CA GLY A 580 8.28 27.50 13.09
C GLY A 580 8.51 26.83 14.46
N ASP A 581 7.66 25.85 14.80
CA ASP A 581 8.01 24.88 15.84
C ASP A 581 9.24 24.06 15.37
N PRO A 582 10.12 23.57 16.27
CA PRO A 582 11.32 22.83 15.88
C PRO A 582 11.02 21.56 15.07
N GLU A 583 11.65 21.41 13.89
CA GLU A 583 11.58 20.16 13.11
C GLU A 583 12.59 19.14 13.69
N TYR A 584 12.15 17.90 13.92
CA TYR A 584 12.97 16.82 14.49
C TYR A 584 13.21 15.70 13.47
N LEU A 585 14.43 15.13 13.44
CA LEU A 585 14.77 13.93 12.68
C LEU A 585 13.94 12.74 13.19
N PHE A 586 13.84 12.63 14.52
CA PHE A 586 12.90 11.73 15.19
C PHE A 586 12.47 12.27 16.56
N ALA A 587 11.26 11.88 16.96
CA ALA A 587 10.76 12.00 18.32
C ALA A 587 10.61 10.61 18.95
N SER A 588 10.74 10.51 20.27
CA SER A 588 10.62 9.21 20.95
C SER A 588 9.95 9.27 22.31
N PHE A 589 9.27 8.18 22.65
CA PHE A 589 8.45 8.02 23.84
C PHE A 589 8.70 6.66 24.51
N ILE A 590 8.64 6.63 25.83
CA ILE A 590 8.88 5.44 26.67
C ILE A 590 7.81 5.31 27.76
N ALA A 591 7.20 4.13 27.88
CA ALA A 591 6.27 3.73 28.93
C ALA A 591 6.91 2.68 29.87
N ASN A 592 6.36 2.53 31.08
CA ASN A 592 6.92 1.71 32.18
C ASN A 592 5.93 0.64 32.68
#